data_AF-A0A0K2LE93-F1
#
_entry.id   AF-A0A0K2LE93-F1
#
_cell.length_a   1.000
_cell.length_b   1.000
_cell.length_c   1.000
_cell.angle_alpha   90.00
_cell.angle_beta   90.00
_cell.angle_gamma   90.00
#
_symmetry.space_group_name_H-M   'P 1'
#
loop_
_entity.id
_entity.type
_entity.pdbx_description
1 polymer ?
#
loop_
_entity_poly.entity_id
_entity_poly.type
_entity_poly.pdbx_seq_one_letter_code
_entity_poly.pdbx_strand_id
1 'polypeptide(L)'
;MSFFDRKKKDNDDNNYSDLNNPSYPNAQPDQNNFDQAQNQYNDVQAGMGTQFTPNDQDFNNANANNNNGNDYFFGQNQPQFGQPDPQQGPAQQPQGPQGQAPQNGMDNNGGEQWQYTEQDLQSTLDQSADLKAQLRSQLLADRSYCNHVLRNTNSDQVDDRQQATDRISEINKSLKEWFGTDEMANEIYMDENRDYYIFTDDLAANPDADTSKMWQQLTMTLADKGLLANAISVTYNDQVDQTWMNYQNAGFVDGNAFLLNMYNELQGRNMNTPVTPAEIPFDADYRVQHVSDKVDKILDADDKLVMEVSRTANHQLQIIRHYKDNSLLSRDIFDVNGVISATQFYDHRNANKVVRENFYRQDGTLVLIKSYTANEPYIQLFSEGNVLISTFDSDEELIVWWLKSQALRQSEATIFVSINSEYYKKLLTLRDSGFEVVPIVMKQSENADIISDLIEGKDKISAVMAGSDQVNTYLNKNAKNTLDITTLKEIDAPVYKE
;
A
#
# COMPACT_ATOMS: atom_id res chain seq x y z
N MET A 1 2.10 8.52 -24.72
CA MET A 1 0.62 8.69 -24.73
C MET A 1 0.26 9.67 -23.61
N SER A 2 -0.76 10.52 -23.78
CA SER A 2 -1.20 11.40 -22.67
C SER A 2 -1.61 10.54 -21.50
N PHE A 3 -1.31 11.03 -20.31
CA PHE A 3 -1.76 10.47 -19.05
C PHE A 3 -3.30 10.27 -19.02
N PHE A 4 -4.08 11.19 -19.60
CA PHE A 4 -5.54 11.08 -19.65
C PHE A 4 -6.04 10.08 -20.72
N ASP A 5 -5.19 9.71 -21.68
CA ASP A 5 -5.52 8.77 -22.75
C ASP A 5 -5.24 7.30 -22.37
N ARG A 6 -4.45 7.03 -21.31
CA ARG A 6 -4.20 5.66 -20.83
C ARG A 6 -5.50 4.95 -20.38
N LYS A 7 -6.50 5.72 -19.92
CA LYS A 7 -7.82 5.21 -19.50
C LYS A 7 -8.66 4.56 -20.62
N LYS A 8 -8.30 4.73 -21.89
CA LYS A 8 -9.11 4.19 -23.01
C LYS A 8 -8.87 2.72 -23.34
N LYS A 9 -7.87 2.06 -22.76
CA LYS A 9 -7.51 0.70 -23.18
C LYS A 9 -8.20 -0.42 -22.38
N ASP A 10 -8.72 -0.13 -21.18
CA ASP A 10 -9.18 -1.16 -20.25
C ASP A 10 -10.67 -1.07 -19.85
N ASN A 11 -11.47 -0.23 -20.51
CA ASN A 11 -12.92 -0.15 -20.27
C ASN A 11 -13.70 0.10 -21.57
N ASP A 12 -13.71 -0.88 -22.47
CA ASP A 12 -14.82 -1.04 -23.41
C ASP A 12 -15.97 -1.72 -22.67
N ASP A 13 -16.80 -0.89 -22.01
CA ASP A 13 -18.24 -1.08 -21.74
C ASP A 13 -18.67 -0.24 -20.52
N ASN A 14 -18.70 1.08 -20.68
CA ASN A 14 -19.93 1.86 -20.53
C ASN A 14 -19.62 3.37 -20.44
N ASN A 15 -20.10 4.05 -21.48
CA ASN A 15 -20.70 5.38 -21.41
C ASN A 15 -19.76 6.59 -21.27
N TYR A 16 -18.80 6.76 -22.17
CA TYR A 16 -18.21 8.08 -22.44
C TYR A 16 -17.66 8.21 -23.87
N SER A 17 -18.52 8.06 -24.89
CA SER A 17 -18.49 8.79 -26.17
C SER A 17 -19.35 8.11 -27.22
N ASP A 18 -20.55 8.62 -27.48
CA ASP A 18 -21.19 8.54 -28.82
C ASP A 18 -22.38 9.50 -28.89
N LEU A 19 -22.14 10.71 -29.39
CA LEU A 19 -23.20 11.67 -29.75
C LEU A 19 -22.98 12.17 -31.19
N ASN A 20 -22.80 11.23 -32.11
CA ASN A 20 -22.86 11.49 -33.55
C ASN A 20 -23.54 10.31 -34.29
N ASN A 21 -24.87 10.18 -34.15
CA ASN A 21 -25.65 9.48 -35.17
C ASN A 21 -27.11 9.99 -35.20
N PRO A 22 -27.58 10.60 -36.31
CA PRO A 22 -28.96 11.10 -36.41
C PRO A 22 -29.83 10.09 -37.14
N SER A 23 -30.59 9.26 -36.42
CA SER A 23 -31.73 8.56 -37.02
C SER A 23 -32.70 7.97 -36.00
N TYR A 24 -34.00 8.28 -36.22
CA TYR A 24 -35.24 7.69 -35.70
C TYR A 24 -35.96 8.39 -34.52
N PRO A 25 -37.31 8.36 -34.50
CA PRO A 25 -38.12 9.55 -34.33
C PRO A 25 -38.99 9.54 -33.07
N ASN A 26 -39.35 10.76 -32.68
CA ASN A 26 -40.51 11.20 -31.89
C ASN A 26 -41.48 10.13 -31.36
N ALA A 27 -41.63 10.09 -30.04
CA ALA A 27 -42.92 9.87 -29.38
C ALA A 27 -43.01 10.82 -28.17
N GLN A 28 -44.04 11.64 -28.17
CA GLN A 28 -44.39 12.62 -27.12
C GLN A 28 -45.52 12.05 -26.23
N PRO A 29 -45.97 12.73 -25.17
CA PRO A 29 -45.66 12.42 -23.78
C PRO A 29 -46.90 11.94 -23.00
N ASP A 30 -46.68 11.38 -21.80
CA ASP A 30 -47.75 11.34 -20.80
C ASP A 30 -47.32 12.03 -19.49
N GLN A 31 -48.21 12.91 -19.08
CA GLN A 31 -48.18 13.78 -17.91
C GLN A 31 -48.29 12.96 -16.62
N ASN A 32 -47.63 13.43 -15.55
CA ASN A 32 -48.38 13.79 -14.34
C ASN A 32 -47.57 14.68 -13.39
N ASN A 33 -48.24 15.77 -13.02
CA ASN A 33 -47.94 16.78 -12.00
C ASN A 33 -47.75 16.16 -10.60
N PHE A 34 -46.83 16.72 -9.82
CA PHE A 34 -47.15 17.32 -8.53
C PHE A 34 -46.11 18.39 -8.16
N ASP A 35 -46.62 19.47 -7.60
CA ASP A 35 -46.06 20.80 -7.52
C ASP A 35 -45.71 21.15 -6.06
N GLN A 36 -44.82 22.15 -5.89
CA GLN A 36 -44.63 23.05 -4.74
C GLN A 36 -43.86 22.63 -3.46
N ALA A 37 -42.63 23.17 -3.40
CA ALA A 37 -42.12 24.19 -2.46
C ALA A 37 -42.15 23.95 -0.93
N GLN A 38 -40.98 24.09 -0.28
CA GLN A 38 -40.73 25.13 0.74
C GLN A 38 -39.27 25.19 1.22
N ASN A 39 -38.71 26.39 1.20
CA ASN A 39 -37.50 26.80 1.92
C ASN A 39 -37.68 26.64 3.43
N GLN A 40 -36.68 26.08 4.13
CA GLN A 40 -36.43 26.39 5.53
C GLN A 40 -34.93 26.31 5.83
N TYR A 41 -34.37 27.48 6.18
CA TYR A 41 -33.11 27.63 6.90
C TYR A 41 -33.15 26.81 8.19
N ASN A 42 -32.04 26.13 8.51
CA ASN A 42 -31.68 25.86 9.90
C ASN A 42 -30.15 25.76 10.05
N ASP A 43 -29.62 26.74 10.76
CA ASP A 43 -28.33 26.70 11.44
C ASP A 43 -28.28 25.51 12.40
N VAL A 44 -27.24 24.67 12.30
CA VAL A 44 -26.78 23.84 13.42
C VAL A 44 -25.26 23.88 13.46
N GLN A 45 -24.76 24.35 14.61
CA GLN A 45 -23.36 24.41 15.02
C GLN A 45 -22.64 23.07 14.81
N ALA A 46 -21.53 23.09 14.07
CA ALA A 46 -20.49 22.08 14.15
C ALA A 46 -19.25 22.71 14.79
N GLY A 47 -19.09 22.48 16.10
CA GLY A 47 -17.80 22.57 16.76
C GLY A 47 -17.08 21.24 16.55
N MET A 48 -15.80 21.31 16.16
CA MET A 48 -14.72 20.36 16.40
C MET A 48 -13.50 20.98 15.70
N GLY A 49 -12.80 21.86 16.43
CA GLY A 49 -11.54 22.42 15.96
C GLY A 49 -10.40 21.48 16.31
N THR A 50 -9.51 21.23 15.36
CA THR A 50 -8.15 20.76 15.61
C THR A 50 -7.19 21.75 14.97
N GLN A 51 -6.71 22.65 15.82
CA GLN A 51 -5.74 23.68 15.51
C GLN A 51 -4.39 23.19 16.05
N PHE A 52 -3.42 22.95 15.18
CA PHE A 52 -2.02 22.77 15.59
C PHE A 52 -1.12 23.68 14.74
N THR A 53 -0.69 24.76 15.37
CA THR A 53 0.50 25.54 15.00
C THR A 53 1.74 24.87 15.58
N PRO A 54 2.88 24.80 14.85
CA PRO A 54 4.15 24.35 15.40
C PRO A 54 4.79 25.48 16.20
N ASN A 55 5.30 25.17 17.39
CA ASN A 55 6.13 26.10 18.15
C ASN A 55 7.53 25.52 18.28
N ASP A 56 8.49 26.26 17.75
CA ASP A 56 9.92 26.13 17.96
C ASP A 56 10.27 26.11 19.45
N GLN A 57 11.17 25.21 19.85
CA GLN A 57 12.05 25.47 20.98
C GLN A 57 13.37 24.72 20.83
N ASP A 58 14.43 25.52 20.70
CA ASP A 58 15.84 25.21 20.85
C ASP A 58 16.15 24.25 22.01
N PHE A 59 17.01 23.26 21.76
CA PHE A 59 17.95 22.80 22.77
C PHE A 59 19.31 22.48 22.15
N ASN A 60 20.28 23.31 22.50
CA ASN A 60 21.68 23.08 22.27
C ASN A 60 22.34 22.69 23.61
N ASN A 61 23.16 21.63 23.54
CA ASN A 61 24.36 21.36 24.36
C ASN A 61 24.24 20.50 25.64
N ALA A 62 24.77 19.27 25.56
CA ALA A 62 26.04 18.83 26.20
C ALA A 62 26.01 17.41 26.82
N ASN A 63 26.58 16.46 26.09
CA ASN A 63 27.64 15.54 26.51
C ASN A 63 27.51 14.79 27.86
N ALA A 64 27.17 13.50 27.80
CA ALA A 64 27.66 12.49 28.75
C ALA A 64 27.63 11.08 28.13
N ASN A 65 28.82 10.48 28.01
CA ASN A 65 29.08 9.05 27.83
C ASN A 65 28.11 8.19 28.66
N ASN A 66 27.46 7.21 28.03
CA ASN A 66 27.50 5.86 28.60
C ASN A 66 27.24 4.77 27.55
N ASN A 67 28.20 3.86 27.53
CA ASN A 67 28.21 2.57 26.86
C ASN A 67 27.23 1.65 27.59
N ASN A 68 26.26 1.05 26.90
CA ASN A 68 25.62 -0.20 27.34
C ASN A 68 24.81 -0.82 26.19
N GLY A 69 25.19 -2.05 25.84
CA GLY A 69 24.44 -2.91 24.92
C GLY A 69 23.10 -3.30 25.54
N ASN A 70 22.07 -3.33 24.69
CA ASN A 70 20.74 -3.81 25.06
C ASN A 70 20.61 -5.27 24.62
N ASP A 71 20.82 -6.17 25.58
CA ASP A 71 20.31 -7.52 25.59
C ASP A 71 18.77 -7.48 25.71
N TYR A 72 18.05 -7.88 24.66
CA TYR A 72 16.62 -8.20 24.75
C TYR A 72 16.46 -9.68 25.13
N PHE A 73 16.39 -9.95 26.44
CA PHE A 73 15.93 -11.23 26.98
C PHE A 73 14.54 -11.02 27.62
N PHE A 74 13.49 -11.53 26.97
CA PHE A 74 12.18 -11.70 27.60
C PHE A 74 12.19 -12.94 28.52
N GLY A 75 11.67 -12.76 29.73
CA GLY A 75 11.84 -13.63 30.89
C GLY A 75 11.32 -15.07 30.75
N GLN A 76 12.14 -16.01 31.24
CA GLN A 76 11.75 -17.39 31.53
C GLN A 76 10.92 -17.44 32.82
N ASN A 77 9.66 -17.85 32.72
CA ASN A 77 8.99 -18.55 33.81
C ASN A 77 9.40 -20.03 33.74
N GLN A 78 10.34 -20.45 34.60
CA GLN A 78 10.61 -21.86 34.86
C GLN A 78 9.67 -22.37 35.98
N PRO A 79 9.02 -23.54 35.84
CA PRO A 79 8.47 -24.26 36.99
C PRO A 79 9.60 -24.92 37.79
N GLN A 80 9.66 -24.63 39.09
CA GLN A 80 10.56 -25.28 40.05
C GLN A 80 10.23 -26.77 40.22
N PHE A 81 11.20 -27.65 39.96
CA PHE A 81 11.20 -29.03 40.46
C PHE A 81 11.93 -29.08 41.81
N GLY A 82 11.23 -29.53 42.85
CA GLY A 82 11.80 -29.76 44.18
C GLY A 82 12.61 -31.06 44.26
N GLN A 83 13.84 -30.96 44.75
CA GLN A 83 14.67 -32.09 45.18
C GLN A 83 14.34 -32.48 46.63
N PRO A 84 14.36 -33.77 47.02
CA PRO A 84 14.37 -34.19 48.41
C PRO A 84 15.81 -34.32 48.96
N ASP A 85 15.99 -33.77 50.16
CA ASP A 85 17.21 -33.73 50.97
C ASP A 85 17.43 -35.06 51.75
N PRO A 86 18.66 -35.57 51.95
CA PRO A 86 18.93 -36.73 52.80
C PRO A 86 19.53 -36.34 54.17
N GLN A 87 18.89 -36.76 55.28
CA GLN A 87 19.48 -36.70 56.63
C GLN A 87 19.74 -38.10 57.21
N GLN A 88 20.91 -38.24 57.84
CA GLN A 88 21.50 -39.45 58.41
C GLN A 88 21.13 -39.70 59.88
N GLY A 89 20.73 -40.95 60.20
CA GLY A 89 21.16 -41.77 61.35
C GLY A 89 20.43 -41.65 62.71
N PRO A 90 20.61 -42.60 63.67
CA PRO A 90 21.34 -43.88 63.62
C PRO A 90 20.63 -45.14 64.22
N ALA A 91 21.11 -46.32 63.77
CA ALA A 91 21.22 -47.67 64.37
C ALA A 91 20.25 -48.21 65.47
N GLN A 92 19.66 -49.39 65.22
CA GLN A 92 19.54 -50.53 66.16
C GLN A 92 19.24 -51.88 65.42
N GLN A 93 19.88 -52.97 65.86
CA GLN A 93 19.75 -54.37 65.38
C GLN A 93 18.66 -55.17 66.18
N PRO A 94 18.55 -56.52 66.14
CA PRO A 94 17.82 -57.34 65.14
C PRO A 94 16.86 -58.39 65.78
N GLN A 95 15.73 -58.75 65.15
CA GLN A 95 15.00 -60.02 65.45
C GLN A 95 14.31 -60.56 64.19
N GLY A 96 14.57 -61.84 63.84
CA GLY A 96 13.73 -62.64 62.93
C GLY A 96 12.83 -63.60 63.73
N PRO A 97 12.37 -64.73 63.17
CA PRO A 97 11.74 -64.98 61.86
C PRO A 97 10.39 -65.73 62.01
N GLN A 98 9.49 -65.66 61.02
CA GLN A 98 8.36 -66.58 60.71
C GLN A 98 7.47 -65.85 59.68
N GLY A 99 6.98 -66.37 58.56
CA GLY A 99 6.77 -67.71 58.05
C GLY A 99 5.51 -67.62 57.16
N GLN A 100 5.43 -68.43 56.10
CA GLN A 100 4.30 -68.69 55.19
C GLN A 100 4.38 -68.01 53.81
N ALA A 101 4.73 -68.83 52.81
CA ALA A 101 4.08 -68.81 51.50
C ALA A 101 2.61 -69.29 51.69
N PRO A 102 1.63 -68.88 50.87
CA PRO A 102 1.59 -69.39 49.49
C PRO A 102 0.91 -68.49 48.43
N GLN A 103 1.03 -68.97 47.19
CA GLN A 103 0.02 -68.97 46.13
C GLN A 103 -0.20 -67.73 45.24
N ASN A 104 0.08 -67.98 43.96
CA ASN A 104 -0.55 -67.44 42.76
C ASN A 104 -1.94 -66.84 43.00
N GLY A 105 -2.02 -65.52 42.89
CA GLY A 105 -3.17 -64.80 42.35
C GLY A 105 -2.72 -64.06 41.11
N MET A 106 -3.05 -64.57 39.93
CA MET A 106 -3.19 -63.72 38.76
C MET A 106 -4.33 -62.76 39.08
N ASP A 107 -4.05 -61.46 39.16
CA ASP A 107 -5.09 -60.46 39.00
C ASP A 107 -4.61 -59.31 38.11
N ASN A 108 -5.47 -59.01 37.16
CA ASN A 108 -5.35 -58.02 36.10
C ASN A 108 -5.06 -56.61 36.65
N ASN A 109 -3.81 -56.16 36.55
CA ASN A 109 -3.51 -54.72 36.70
C ASN A 109 -2.43 -54.20 35.74
N GLY A 110 -2.22 -54.89 34.61
CA GLY A 110 -1.30 -54.46 33.57
C GLY A 110 -1.86 -53.40 32.63
N GLY A 111 -3.17 -53.31 32.44
CA GLY A 111 -3.79 -52.41 31.45
C GLY A 111 -3.78 -50.93 31.82
N GLU A 112 -3.91 -50.60 33.10
CA GLU A 112 -3.97 -49.21 33.55
C GLU A 112 -2.58 -48.57 33.58
N GLN A 113 -1.54 -49.29 34.03
CA GLN A 113 -0.16 -48.80 34.04
C GLN A 113 0.37 -48.50 32.62
N TRP A 114 0.04 -49.32 31.63
CA TRP A 114 0.43 -49.06 30.23
C TRP A 114 -0.29 -47.83 29.65
N GLN A 115 -1.57 -47.60 29.98
CA GLN A 115 -2.29 -46.40 29.53
C GLN A 115 -1.72 -45.10 30.11
N TYR A 116 -1.33 -45.08 31.39
CA TYR A 116 -0.65 -43.92 31.98
C TYR A 116 0.74 -43.71 31.36
N THR A 117 1.49 -44.79 31.09
CA THR A 117 2.80 -44.70 30.45
C THR A 117 2.70 -44.23 28.98
N GLU A 118 1.66 -44.65 28.26
CA GLU A 118 1.39 -44.23 26.89
C GLU A 118 0.91 -42.77 26.80
N GLN A 119 0.04 -42.34 27.72
CA GLN A 119 -0.33 -40.93 27.85
C GLN A 119 0.84 -40.03 28.23
N ASP A 120 1.72 -40.48 29.14
CA ASP A 120 2.92 -39.73 29.53
C ASP A 120 3.94 -39.65 28.38
N LEU A 121 4.09 -40.72 27.60
CA LEU A 121 4.90 -40.73 26.39
C LEU A 121 4.33 -39.81 25.32
N GLN A 122 3.02 -39.84 25.10
CA GLN A 122 2.35 -38.95 24.15
C GLN A 122 2.47 -37.48 24.59
N SER A 123 2.24 -37.19 25.87
CA SER A 123 2.42 -35.85 26.45
C SER A 123 3.87 -35.35 26.30
N THR A 124 4.86 -36.23 26.51
CA THR A 124 6.28 -35.89 26.32
C THR A 124 6.61 -35.67 24.84
N LEU A 125 6.03 -36.47 23.94
CA LEU A 125 6.19 -36.29 22.50
C LEU A 125 5.57 -34.98 22.03
N ASP A 126 4.36 -34.66 22.50
CA ASP A 126 3.65 -33.42 22.19
C ASP A 126 4.42 -32.20 22.73
N GLN A 127 4.92 -32.24 23.97
CA GLN A 127 5.79 -31.21 24.53
C GLN A 127 7.09 -31.04 23.73
N SER A 128 7.68 -32.14 23.25
CA SER A 128 8.88 -32.08 22.42
C SER A 128 8.60 -31.48 21.04
N ALA A 129 7.42 -31.78 20.47
CA ALA A 129 6.97 -31.22 19.21
C ALA A 129 6.69 -29.72 19.33
N ASP A 130 6.05 -29.30 20.42
CA ASP A 130 5.78 -27.90 20.74
C ASP A 130 7.08 -27.11 20.94
N LEU A 131 8.02 -27.64 21.72
CA LEU A 131 9.32 -27.00 21.93
C LEU A 131 10.10 -26.90 20.61
N LYS A 132 10.04 -27.94 19.78
CA LYS A 132 10.67 -27.94 18.45
C LYS A 132 10.00 -26.93 17.52
N ALA A 133 8.69 -26.77 17.56
CA ALA A 133 7.96 -25.75 16.81
C ALA A 133 8.31 -24.33 17.29
N GLN A 134 8.41 -24.13 18.61
CA GLN A 134 8.84 -22.85 19.20
C GLN A 134 10.26 -22.49 18.80
N LEU A 135 11.21 -23.43 18.91
CA LEU A 135 12.60 -23.23 18.48
C LEU A 135 12.66 -22.89 16.99
N ARG A 136 11.88 -23.59 16.16
CA ARG A 136 11.79 -23.29 14.72
C ARG A 136 11.33 -21.86 14.50
N SER A 137 10.22 -21.48 15.13
CA SER A 137 9.65 -20.13 15.03
C SER A 137 10.66 -19.07 15.44
N GLN A 138 11.34 -19.28 16.57
CA GLN A 138 12.34 -18.34 17.09
C GLN A 138 13.55 -18.19 16.15
N LEU A 139 14.08 -19.29 15.62
CA LEU A 139 15.21 -19.25 14.68
C LEU A 139 14.82 -18.54 13.37
N LEU A 140 13.62 -18.81 12.83
CA LEU A 140 13.16 -18.15 11.61
C LEU A 140 12.88 -16.66 11.83
N ALA A 141 12.34 -16.28 12.99
CA ALA A 141 12.13 -14.88 13.36
C ALA A 141 13.46 -14.12 13.50
N ASP A 142 14.45 -14.70 14.19
CA ASP A 142 15.79 -14.12 14.35
C ASP A 142 16.49 -13.95 13.00
N ARG A 143 16.38 -14.96 12.12
CA ARG A 143 16.92 -14.87 10.75
C ARG A 143 16.24 -13.78 9.94
N SER A 144 14.92 -13.65 10.06
CA SER A 144 14.16 -12.61 9.38
C SER A 144 14.55 -11.20 9.85
N TYR A 145 14.77 -11.02 11.15
CA TYR A 145 15.30 -9.77 11.70
C TYR A 145 16.68 -9.45 11.14
N CYS A 146 17.61 -10.40 11.13
CA CYS A 146 18.93 -10.20 10.54
C CYS A 146 18.86 -9.87 9.04
N ASN A 147 17.96 -10.52 8.30
CA ASN A 147 17.72 -10.20 6.89
C ASN A 147 17.16 -8.79 6.71
N HIS A 148 16.28 -8.33 7.60
CA HIS A 148 15.76 -6.96 7.62
C HIS A 148 16.89 -5.94 7.88
N VAL A 149 17.79 -6.22 8.83
CA VAL A 149 18.99 -5.38 9.05
C VAL A 149 19.84 -5.29 7.77
N LEU A 150 20.08 -6.41 7.08
CA LEU A 150 20.85 -6.42 5.82
C LEU A 150 20.18 -5.65 4.67
N ARG A 151 18.85 -5.55 4.67
CA ARG A 151 18.08 -4.79 3.69
C ARG A 151 18.16 -3.28 3.93
N ASN A 152 18.18 -2.86 5.19
CA ASN A 152 18.07 -1.46 5.59
C ASN A 152 19.40 -0.79 5.96
N THR A 153 20.48 -1.56 6.11
CA THR A 153 21.83 -1.02 6.34
C THR A 153 22.55 -0.68 5.04
N ASN A 154 23.12 0.52 4.98
CA ASN A 154 23.89 0.99 3.83
C ASN A 154 25.21 0.22 3.68
N SER A 155 25.81 0.26 2.49
CA SER A 155 27.03 -0.49 2.17
C SER A 155 28.27 -0.07 2.98
N ASP A 156 28.25 1.12 3.59
CA ASP A 156 29.31 1.67 4.43
C ASP A 156 29.21 1.21 5.91
N GLN A 157 28.08 0.65 6.33
CA GLN A 157 27.88 0.04 7.66
C GLN A 157 28.39 -1.41 7.70
N VAL A 158 29.69 -1.59 7.47
CA VAL A 158 30.30 -2.92 7.29
C VAL A 158 30.14 -3.81 8.53
N ASP A 159 30.28 -3.25 9.73
CA ASP A 159 30.24 -4.02 10.98
C ASP A 159 28.83 -4.56 11.27
N ASP A 160 27.78 -3.75 11.11
CA ASP A 160 26.38 -4.16 11.30
C ASP A 160 26.01 -5.28 10.32
N ARG A 161 26.42 -5.12 9.05
CA ARG A 161 26.22 -6.12 8.00
C ARG A 161 26.96 -7.42 8.30
N GLN A 162 28.19 -7.33 8.82
CA GLN A 162 28.97 -8.50 9.18
C GLN A 162 28.33 -9.26 10.35
N GLN A 163 27.91 -8.56 11.39
CA GLN A 163 27.22 -9.16 12.55
C GLN A 163 25.93 -9.88 12.13
N ALA A 164 25.09 -9.24 11.30
CA ALA A 164 23.88 -9.86 10.79
C ALA A 164 24.18 -11.11 9.95
N THR A 165 25.23 -11.06 9.11
CA THR A 165 25.65 -12.20 8.26
C THR A 165 26.17 -13.37 9.10
N ASP A 166 26.98 -13.09 10.12
CA ASP A 166 27.51 -14.11 11.02
C ASP A 166 26.38 -14.76 11.82
N ARG A 167 25.43 -13.94 12.31
CA ARG A 167 24.25 -14.43 13.03
C ARG A 167 23.37 -15.34 12.16
N ILE A 168 23.12 -14.95 10.90
CA ILE A 168 22.40 -15.81 9.92
C ILE A 168 23.12 -17.15 9.74
N SER A 169 24.45 -17.15 9.68
CA SER A 169 25.24 -18.37 9.51
C SER A 169 25.09 -19.31 10.71
N GLU A 170 25.09 -18.78 11.94
CA GLU A 170 24.81 -19.55 13.17
C GLU A 170 23.39 -20.12 13.19
N ILE A 171 22.41 -19.32 12.79
CA ILE A 171 21.02 -19.75 12.73
C ILE A 171 20.85 -20.86 11.69
N ASN A 172 21.41 -20.72 10.49
CA ASN A 172 21.34 -21.74 9.45
C ASN A 172 21.99 -23.06 9.88
N LYS A 173 23.11 -23.00 10.62
CA LYS A 173 23.71 -24.19 11.23
C LYS A 173 22.75 -24.85 12.22
N SER A 174 22.10 -24.05 13.07
CA SER A 174 21.11 -24.55 14.05
C SER A 174 19.88 -25.15 13.36
N LEU A 175 19.38 -24.53 12.29
CA LEU A 175 18.26 -25.05 11.50
C LEU A 175 18.61 -26.41 10.87
N LYS A 176 19.81 -26.53 10.28
CA LYS A 176 20.31 -27.81 9.77
C LYS A 176 20.44 -28.87 10.87
N GLU A 177 20.95 -28.50 12.04
CA GLU A 177 21.14 -29.43 13.17
C GLU A 177 19.81 -29.98 13.70
N TRP A 178 18.83 -29.11 13.94
CA TRP A 178 17.56 -29.49 14.58
C TRP A 178 16.48 -29.97 13.60
N PHE A 179 16.52 -29.51 12.34
CA PHE A 179 15.46 -29.73 11.36
C PHE A 179 15.94 -30.32 10.03
N GLY A 180 17.25 -30.53 9.86
CA GLY A 180 17.81 -31.18 8.67
C GLY A 180 17.89 -30.30 7.42
N THR A 181 17.45 -29.05 7.48
CA THR A 181 17.52 -28.08 6.37
C THR A 181 17.51 -26.64 6.90
N ASP A 182 18.16 -25.74 6.17
CA ASP A 182 18.08 -24.28 6.34
C ASP A 182 17.27 -23.59 5.23
N GLU A 183 16.73 -24.34 4.25
CA GLU A 183 15.96 -23.82 3.11
C GLU A 183 14.50 -23.48 3.46
N MET A 184 14.20 -23.28 4.74
CA MET A 184 12.87 -22.86 5.17
C MET A 184 12.65 -21.37 4.81
N ALA A 185 11.44 -20.98 4.47
CA ALA A 185 11.10 -19.56 4.36
C ALA A 185 10.92 -18.95 5.75
N ASN A 186 11.33 -17.69 5.92
CA ASN A 186 10.91 -16.91 7.08
C ASN A 186 9.67 -16.09 6.71
N GLU A 187 8.86 -15.66 7.67
CA GLU A 187 8.01 -14.49 7.45
C GLU A 187 8.88 -13.23 7.37
N ILE A 188 8.39 -12.20 6.68
CA ILE A 188 9.02 -10.87 6.68
C ILE A 188 8.92 -10.27 8.07
N TYR A 189 10.05 -9.85 8.63
CA TYR A 189 10.11 -9.03 9.84
C TYR A 189 9.58 -7.64 9.53
N MET A 190 8.61 -7.18 10.32
CA MET A 190 8.01 -5.86 10.21
C MET A 190 8.32 -5.09 11.48
N ASP A 191 9.08 -4.02 11.34
CA ASP A 191 9.44 -3.09 12.41
C ASP A 191 8.27 -2.14 12.73
N GLU A 192 7.89 -2.03 14.00
CA GLU A 192 6.84 -1.13 14.49
C GLU A 192 7.23 0.36 14.35
N ASN A 193 8.51 0.66 14.19
CA ASN A 193 9.02 2.04 14.07
C ASN A 193 9.10 2.54 12.61
N ARG A 194 8.66 1.74 11.65
CA ARG A 194 8.67 2.08 10.22
C ARG A 194 7.27 2.38 9.70
N ASP A 195 7.21 3.24 8.70
CA ASP A 195 5.96 3.54 8.00
C ASP A 195 5.74 2.54 6.86
N TYR A 196 4.52 2.03 6.72
CA TYR A 196 4.16 1.07 5.69
C TYR A 196 3.27 1.71 4.64
N TYR A 197 3.63 1.53 3.37
CA TYR A 197 2.89 2.06 2.23
C TYR A 197 2.58 0.98 1.21
N ILE A 198 1.35 0.94 0.72
CA ILE A 198 0.96 0.19 -0.46
C ILE A 198 1.04 1.15 -1.65
N PHE A 199 1.94 0.86 -2.59
CA PHE A 199 2.08 1.59 -3.83
C PHE A 199 1.09 1.09 -4.87
N THR A 200 0.36 2.03 -5.49
CA THR A 200 -0.50 1.77 -6.64
C THR A 200 -0.23 2.77 -7.76
N ASP A 201 -0.26 2.30 -9.00
CA ASP A 201 -0.07 3.16 -10.17
C ASP A 201 -1.22 4.19 -10.22
N ASP A 202 -2.45 3.69 -10.18
CA ASP A 202 -3.69 4.46 -10.10
C ASP A 202 -4.55 3.94 -8.93
N LEU A 203 -5.36 4.82 -8.36
CA LEU A 203 -6.42 4.45 -7.43
C LEU A 203 -7.74 4.42 -8.21
N ALA A 204 -8.09 3.23 -8.70
CA ALA A 204 -9.28 3.03 -9.51
C ALA A 204 -10.56 3.32 -8.70
N ALA A 205 -11.51 4.06 -9.26
CA ALA A 205 -12.79 4.34 -8.59
C ALA A 205 -13.61 3.07 -8.33
N ASN A 206 -13.49 2.09 -9.22
CA ASN A 206 -14.14 0.78 -9.14
C ASN A 206 -13.06 -0.30 -9.36
N PRO A 207 -12.30 -0.69 -8.33
CA PRO A 207 -11.30 -1.75 -8.46
C PRO A 207 -11.96 -3.08 -8.82
N ASP A 208 -11.25 -3.90 -9.59
CA ASP A 208 -11.68 -5.29 -9.82
C ASP A 208 -11.57 -6.14 -8.54
N ALA A 209 -12.07 -7.37 -8.62
CA ALA A 209 -12.09 -8.28 -7.47
C ALA A 209 -10.70 -8.65 -6.97
N ASP A 210 -9.71 -8.81 -7.86
CA ASP A 210 -8.35 -9.18 -7.49
C ASP A 210 -7.65 -8.04 -6.75
N THR A 211 -7.83 -6.81 -7.24
CA THR A 211 -7.31 -5.58 -6.65
C THR A 211 -7.94 -5.34 -5.28
N SER A 212 -9.28 -5.40 -5.19
CA SER A 212 -9.99 -5.23 -3.92
C SER A 212 -9.56 -6.27 -2.88
N LYS A 213 -9.41 -7.53 -3.32
CA LYS A 213 -8.92 -8.61 -2.46
C LYS A 213 -7.49 -8.34 -1.98
N MET A 214 -6.58 -7.94 -2.87
CA MET A 214 -5.20 -7.60 -2.50
C MET A 214 -5.15 -6.54 -1.39
N TRP A 215 -5.90 -5.44 -1.55
CA TRP A 215 -5.98 -4.36 -0.56
C TRP A 215 -6.49 -4.86 0.79
N GLN A 216 -7.58 -5.62 0.80
CA GLN A 216 -8.15 -6.19 2.02
C GLN A 216 -7.18 -7.16 2.71
N GLN A 217 -6.57 -8.08 1.96
CA GLN A 217 -5.64 -9.07 2.53
C GLN A 217 -4.39 -8.40 3.12
N LEU A 218 -3.83 -7.38 2.44
CA LEU A 218 -2.70 -6.60 2.96
C LEU A 218 -3.06 -5.87 4.24
N THR A 219 -4.19 -5.15 4.22
CA THR A 219 -4.68 -4.39 5.38
C THR A 219 -4.88 -5.31 6.58
N MET A 220 -5.55 -6.46 6.41
CA MET A 220 -5.74 -7.44 7.47
C MET A 220 -4.40 -7.99 8.00
N THR A 221 -3.49 -8.38 7.10
CA THR A 221 -2.18 -8.94 7.46
C THR A 221 -1.34 -7.96 8.29
N LEU A 222 -1.39 -6.67 7.97
CA LEU A 222 -0.68 -5.62 8.71
C LEU A 222 -1.39 -5.31 10.04
N ALA A 223 -2.73 -5.23 10.05
CA ALA A 223 -3.51 -4.96 11.24
C ALA A 223 -3.33 -6.03 12.34
N ASP A 224 -3.19 -7.32 11.98
CA ASP A 224 -2.91 -8.39 12.95
C ASP A 224 -1.56 -8.22 13.65
N LYS A 225 -0.62 -7.54 13.00
CA LYS A 225 0.69 -7.20 13.55
C LYS A 225 0.67 -5.82 14.25
N GLY A 226 -0.50 -5.20 14.40
CA GLY A 226 -0.65 -3.87 15.01
C GLY A 226 -0.15 -2.73 14.11
N LEU A 227 0.02 -2.97 12.81
CA LEU A 227 0.59 -2.02 11.86
C LEU A 227 -0.50 -1.40 10.97
N LEU A 228 -0.26 -0.17 10.54
CA LEU A 228 -1.16 0.57 9.65
C LEU A 228 -0.56 0.65 8.23
N ALA A 229 -1.36 0.28 7.23
CA ALA A 229 -0.98 0.36 5.82
C ALA A 229 -1.49 1.68 5.21
N ASN A 230 -0.60 2.65 5.00
CA ASN A 230 -0.91 3.84 4.22
C ASN A 230 -0.81 3.54 2.71
N ALA A 231 -1.22 4.47 1.86
CA ALA A 231 -1.18 4.29 0.42
C ALA A 231 -0.37 5.38 -0.29
N ILE A 232 0.22 5.01 -1.43
CA ILE A 232 0.88 5.92 -2.36
C ILE A 232 0.24 5.74 -3.73
N SER A 233 -0.14 6.84 -4.36
CA SER A 233 -0.60 6.86 -5.76
C SER A 233 0.13 7.93 -6.57
N VAL A 234 0.41 7.63 -7.84
CA VAL A 234 1.25 8.48 -8.71
C VAL A 234 0.51 8.99 -9.94
N THR A 235 -0.78 8.71 -10.04
CA THR A 235 -1.65 9.07 -11.16
C THR A 235 -2.47 10.29 -10.78
N TYR A 236 -2.45 11.32 -11.63
CA TYR A 236 -3.33 12.49 -11.51
C TYR A 236 -4.80 12.06 -11.57
N ASN A 237 -5.53 12.38 -10.53
CA ASN A 237 -6.96 12.14 -10.45
C ASN A 237 -7.58 13.25 -9.58
N ASP A 238 -8.45 14.06 -10.16
CA ASP A 238 -9.15 15.15 -9.48
C ASP A 238 -10.16 14.64 -8.44
N GLN A 239 -10.52 13.36 -8.48
CA GLN A 239 -11.44 12.70 -7.55
C GLN A 239 -10.73 11.69 -6.63
N VAL A 240 -9.40 11.77 -6.51
CA VAL A 240 -8.61 10.77 -5.77
C VAL A 240 -8.99 10.71 -4.29
N ASP A 241 -9.24 11.86 -3.65
CA ASP A 241 -9.60 11.92 -2.23
C ASP A 241 -10.98 11.31 -1.98
N GLN A 242 -11.94 11.55 -2.87
CA GLN A 242 -13.25 10.90 -2.81
C GLN A 242 -13.14 9.39 -3.03
N THR A 243 -12.26 8.96 -3.94
CA THR A 243 -12.00 7.54 -4.19
C THR A 243 -11.36 6.89 -2.96
N TRP A 244 -10.41 7.55 -2.31
CA TRP A 244 -9.79 7.06 -1.08
C TRP A 244 -10.80 6.91 0.06
N MET A 245 -11.67 7.91 0.27
CA MET A 245 -12.77 7.79 1.24
C MET A 245 -13.69 6.61 0.94
N ASN A 246 -13.96 6.31 -0.35
CA ASN A 246 -14.75 5.14 -0.72
C ASN A 246 -14.04 3.83 -0.38
N TYR A 247 -12.71 3.74 -0.55
CA TYR A 247 -11.92 2.57 -0.15
C TYR A 247 -11.97 2.34 1.37
N GLN A 248 -11.85 3.41 2.17
CA GLN A 248 -11.98 3.35 3.62
C GLN A 248 -13.39 2.88 4.03
N ASN A 249 -14.43 3.47 3.45
CA ASN A 249 -15.83 3.12 3.74
C ASN A 249 -16.20 1.69 3.30
N ALA A 250 -15.58 1.18 2.24
CA ALA A 250 -15.75 -0.19 1.78
C ALA A 250 -14.95 -1.23 2.61
N GLY A 251 -14.11 -0.77 3.55
CA GLY A 251 -13.24 -1.64 4.34
C GLY A 251 -12.12 -2.30 3.53
N PHE A 252 -11.72 -1.70 2.40
CA PHE A 252 -10.56 -2.15 1.63
C PHE A 252 -9.24 -1.76 2.31
N VAL A 253 -9.27 -0.66 3.04
CA VAL A 253 -8.16 -0.10 3.81
C VAL A 253 -8.67 0.31 5.19
N ASP A 254 -7.75 0.51 6.13
CA ASP A 254 -8.09 1.00 7.47
C ASP A 254 -8.63 2.44 7.41
N GLY A 255 -9.60 2.76 8.26
CA GLY A 255 -10.22 4.09 8.32
C GLY A 255 -9.26 5.20 8.78
N ASN A 256 -8.16 4.85 9.45
CA ASN A 256 -7.12 5.79 9.88
C ASN A 256 -5.96 5.90 8.88
N ALA A 257 -5.92 5.05 7.85
CA ALA A 257 -4.89 5.11 6.82
C ALA A 257 -5.04 6.38 5.98
N PHE A 258 -3.93 6.96 5.55
CA PHE A 258 -3.94 8.09 4.63
C PHE A 258 -3.36 7.74 3.26
N LEU A 259 -3.68 8.57 2.27
CA LEU A 259 -3.16 8.48 0.91
C LEU A 259 -2.20 9.62 0.62
N LEU A 260 -1.00 9.28 0.16
CA LEU A 260 -0.09 10.20 -0.52
C LEU A 260 -0.35 10.12 -2.02
N ASN A 261 -0.89 11.18 -2.61
CA ASN A 261 -0.99 11.31 -4.06
C ASN A 261 0.02 12.34 -4.57
N MET A 262 0.87 11.93 -5.51
CA MET A 262 1.94 12.77 -6.05
C MET A 262 1.44 14.12 -6.57
N TYR A 263 0.34 14.13 -7.31
CA TYR A 263 -0.19 15.38 -7.87
C TYR A 263 -0.85 16.25 -6.80
N ASN A 264 -1.60 15.66 -5.87
CA ASN A 264 -2.18 16.44 -4.77
C ASN A 264 -1.09 17.13 -3.93
N GLU A 265 -0.01 16.44 -3.63
CA GLU A 265 1.12 17.01 -2.89
C GLU A 265 1.83 18.10 -3.69
N LEU A 266 2.22 17.83 -4.94
CA LEU A 266 2.89 18.81 -5.79
C LEU A 266 2.02 20.07 -6.04
N GLN A 267 0.70 19.89 -6.18
CA GLN A 267 -0.25 20.99 -6.41
C GLN A 267 -0.68 21.71 -5.12
N GLY A 268 -0.19 21.27 -3.95
CA GLY A 268 -0.55 21.85 -2.66
C GLY A 268 -2.03 21.68 -2.29
N ARG A 269 -2.71 20.68 -2.85
CA ARG A 269 -4.14 20.40 -2.60
C ARG A 269 -4.41 19.92 -1.17
N ASN A 270 -3.39 19.40 -0.49
CA ASN A 270 -3.48 18.96 0.90
C ASN A 270 -3.51 20.15 1.89
N MET A 271 -3.28 21.38 1.42
CA MET A 271 -3.31 22.58 2.24
C MET A 271 -4.70 23.21 2.18
N ASN A 272 -5.27 23.53 3.35
CA ASN A 272 -6.52 24.30 3.48
C ASN A 272 -6.30 25.77 3.11
N THR A 273 -5.91 26.02 1.85
CA THR A 273 -5.72 27.36 1.31
C THR A 273 -7.07 27.89 0.86
N PRO A 274 -7.45 29.12 1.25
CA PRO A 274 -8.64 29.77 0.70
C PRO A 274 -8.51 29.87 -0.83
N VAL A 275 -9.44 29.25 -1.53
CA VAL A 275 -9.46 29.25 -2.99
C VAL A 275 -10.60 30.10 -3.52
N THR A 276 -10.33 30.80 -4.62
CA THR A 276 -11.38 31.50 -5.38
C THR A 276 -11.72 30.64 -6.58
N PRO A 277 -12.98 30.16 -6.71
CA PRO A 277 -13.40 29.40 -7.87
C PRO A 277 -13.16 30.19 -9.16
N ALA A 278 -12.80 29.49 -10.23
CA ALA A 278 -12.56 30.15 -11.50
C ALA A 278 -13.84 30.76 -12.08
N GLU A 279 -13.75 31.99 -12.56
CA GLU A 279 -14.79 32.61 -13.37
C GLU A 279 -14.53 32.29 -14.86
N ILE A 280 -15.60 32.00 -15.59
CA ILE A 280 -15.51 31.83 -17.04
C ILE A 280 -15.43 33.23 -17.66
N PRO A 281 -14.35 33.58 -18.37
CA PRO A 281 -14.30 34.86 -19.06
C PRO A 281 -15.33 34.88 -20.20
N PHE A 282 -16.11 35.95 -20.28
CA PHE A 282 -17.11 36.17 -21.34
C PHE A 282 -16.81 37.45 -22.10
N ASP A 283 -16.69 37.34 -23.43
CA ASP A 283 -16.73 38.51 -24.30
C ASP A 283 -18.19 38.98 -24.49
N ALA A 284 -18.36 40.27 -24.78
CA ALA A 284 -19.68 40.91 -24.83
C ALA A 284 -20.58 40.37 -25.95
N ASP A 285 -20.00 39.75 -26.97
CA ASP A 285 -20.66 39.19 -28.14
C ASP A 285 -20.90 37.68 -28.04
N TYR A 286 -20.48 37.03 -26.94
CA TYR A 286 -20.70 35.62 -26.75
C TYR A 286 -22.17 35.29 -26.45
N ARG A 287 -22.65 34.21 -27.08
CA ARG A 287 -23.97 33.63 -26.80
C ARG A 287 -23.82 32.27 -26.13
N VAL A 288 -24.56 32.08 -25.04
CA VAL A 288 -24.66 30.78 -24.36
C VAL A 288 -25.80 29.96 -24.97
N GLN A 289 -25.49 28.72 -25.34
CA GLN A 289 -26.43 27.69 -25.74
C GLN A 289 -26.42 26.58 -24.68
N HIS A 290 -27.51 26.46 -23.93
CA HIS A 290 -27.70 25.38 -22.96
C HIS A 290 -27.98 24.07 -23.70
N VAL A 291 -27.08 23.08 -23.56
CA VAL A 291 -27.22 21.76 -24.19
C VAL A 291 -27.88 20.79 -23.22
N SER A 292 -27.49 20.85 -21.95
CA SER A 292 -28.09 20.09 -20.86
C SER A 292 -27.92 20.84 -19.54
N ASP A 293 -28.48 20.28 -18.47
CA ASP A 293 -28.29 20.73 -17.09
C ASP A 293 -26.82 20.94 -16.68
N LYS A 294 -25.91 20.20 -17.31
CA LYS A 294 -24.49 20.16 -16.95
C LYS A 294 -23.56 20.69 -18.03
N VAL A 295 -24.08 21.02 -19.21
CA VAL A 295 -23.28 21.37 -20.39
C VAL A 295 -23.82 22.61 -21.07
N ASP A 296 -22.95 23.62 -21.18
CA ASP A 296 -23.17 24.82 -21.97
C ASP A 296 -22.18 24.88 -23.14
N LYS A 297 -22.65 25.39 -24.27
CA LYS A 297 -21.81 25.80 -25.40
C LYS A 297 -21.78 27.32 -25.48
N ILE A 298 -20.60 27.89 -25.66
CA ILE A 298 -20.41 29.32 -25.83
C ILE A 298 -19.99 29.56 -27.29
N LEU A 299 -20.79 30.37 -27.97
CA LEU A 299 -20.65 30.69 -29.40
C LEU A 299 -20.24 32.15 -29.57
N ASP A 300 -19.41 32.44 -30.56
CA ASP A 300 -19.06 33.82 -30.95
C ASP A 300 -20.19 34.50 -31.75
N ALA A 301 -19.95 35.76 -32.16
CA ALA A 301 -20.88 36.53 -32.97
C ALA A 301 -21.24 35.89 -34.34
N ASP A 302 -20.39 34.99 -34.85
CA ASP A 302 -20.55 34.28 -36.12
C ASP A 302 -21.16 32.87 -35.93
N ASP A 303 -21.73 32.58 -34.75
CA ASP A 303 -22.26 31.27 -34.37
C ASP A 303 -21.23 30.12 -34.34
N LYS A 304 -19.92 30.43 -34.23
CA LYS A 304 -18.87 29.41 -34.11
C LYS A 304 -18.64 29.03 -32.66
N LEU A 305 -18.37 27.75 -32.43
CA LEU A 305 -18.07 27.23 -31.09
C LEU A 305 -16.70 27.72 -30.61
N VAL A 306 -16.68 28.39 -29.46
CA VAL A 306 -15.46 28.88 -28.80
C VAL A 306 -15.18 28.07 -27.54
N MET A 307 -16.21 27.77 -26.73
CA MET A 307 -16.05 26.96 -25.52
C MET A 307 -17.18 25.95 -25.34
N GLU A 308 -16.85 24.81 -24.72
CA GLU A 308 -17.81 23.88 -24.13
C GLU A 308 -17.50 23.74 -22.63
N VAL A 309 -18.47 24.08 -21.79
CA VAL A 309 -18.36 24.11 -20.34
C VAL A 309 -19.13 22.94 -19.76
N SER A 310 -18.44 22.05 -19.04
CA SER A 310 -19.02 20.89 -18.36
C SER A 310 -18.94 21.07 -16.84
N ARG A 311 -20.02 20.70 -16.14
CA ARG A 311 -20.16 20.81 -14.68
C ARG A 311 -20.46 19.48 -14.03
N THR A 312 -20.10 19.35 -12.76
CA THR A 312 -20.44 18.19 -11.92
C THR A 312 -21.95 18.14 -11.63
N ALA A 313 -22.41 17.08 -10.96
CA ALA A 313 -23.80 16.98 -10.49
C ALA A 313 -24.19 18.10 -9.52
N ASN A 314 -23.22 18.69 -8.82
CA ASN A 314 -23.43 19.81 -7.89
C ASN A 314 -23.21 21.18 -8.56
N HIS A 315 -23.22 21.23 -9.90
CA HIS A 315 -22.98 22.43 -10.72
C HIS A 315 -21.62 23.11 -10.52
N GLN A 316 -20.62 22.43 -9.98
CA GLN A 316 -19.25 22.95 -9.95
C GLN A 316 -18.59 22.80 -11.32
N LEU A 317 -17.71 23.73 -11.68
CA LEU A 317 -16.91 23.62 -12.90
C LEU A 317 -16.05 22.36 -12.86
N GLN A 318 -16.06 21.60 -13.95
CA GLN A 318 -15.28 20.38 -14.07
C GLN A 318 -14.29 20.48 -15.24
N ILE A 319 -14.80 20.86 -16.42
CA ILE A 319 -14.00 20.94 -17.65
C ILE A 319 -14.46 22.14 -18.47
N ILE A 320 -13.50 22.90 -19.01
CA ILE A 320 -13.75 23.82 -20.13
C ILE A 320 -12.91 23.38 -21.32
N ARG A 321 -13.57 23.10 -22.46
CA ARG A 321 -12.89 22.82 -23.73
C ARG A 321 -12.90 24.07 -24.58
N HIS A 322 -11.72 24.46 -25.08
CA HIS A 322 -11.55 25.63 -25.94
C HIS A 322 -11.38 25.21 -27.38
N TYR A 323 -12.07 25.89 -28.28
CA TYR A 323 -12.11 25.59 -29.70
C TYR A 323 -11.62 26.76 -30.54
N LYS A 324 -10.96 26.44 -31.64
CA LYS A 324 -10.63 27.38 -32.70
C LYS A 324 -10.86 26.72 -34.04
N ASP A 325 -11.63 27.36 -34.91
CA ASP A 325 -11.98 26.83 -36.24
C ASP A 325 -12.51 25.37 -36.17
N ASN A 326 -13.44 25.12 -35.23
CA ASN A 326 -14.02 23.81 -34.90
C ASN A 326 -13.01 22.73 -34.46
N SER A 327 -11.76 23.08 -34.20
CA SER A 327 -10.73 22.16 -33.69
C SER A 327 -10.49 22.42 -32.21
N LEU A 328 -10.38 21.35 -31.42
CA LEU A 328 -10.06 21.43 -29.99
C LEU A 328 -8.63 21.96 -29.84
N LEU A 329 -8.48 23.07 -29.12
CA LEU A 329 -7.20 23.72 -28.84
C LEU A 329 -6.64 23.28 -27.49
N SER A 330 -7.46 23.41 -26.46
CA SER A 330 -7.08 23.09 -25.09
C SER A 330 -8.27 22.60 -24.27
N ARG A 331 -7.96 21.94 -23.17
CA ARG A 331 -8.92 21.51 -22.16
C ARG A 331 -8.40 21.93 -20.79
N ASP A 332 -9.16 22.77 -20.10
CA ASP A 332 -8.94 23.09 -18.70
C ASP A 332 -9.73 22.11 -17.85
N ILE A 333 -9.09 21.61 -16.80
CA ILE A 333 -9.60 20.61 -15.88
C ILE A 333 -9.57 21.25 -14.49
N PHE A 334 -10.72 21.26 -13.85
CA PHE A 334 -10.93 21.85 -12.54
C PHE A 334 -10.97 20.76 -11.48
N ASP A 335 -10.47 21.07 -10.29
CA ASP A 335 -10.58 20.17 -9.14
C ASP A 335 -11.95 20.28 -8.45
N VAL A 336 -12.14 19.50 -7.39
CA VAL A 336 -13.37 19.49 -6.57
C VAL A 336 -13.70 20.85 -5.93
N ASN A 337 -12.75 21.77 -5.85
CA ASN A 337 -12.95 23.11 -5.33
C ASN A 337 -13.27 24.13 -6.44
N GLY A 338 -13.29 23.71 -7.71
CA GLY A 338 -13.55 24.58 -8.86
C GLY A 338 -12.37 25.46 -9.25
N VAL A 339 -11.14 25.10 -8.83
CA VAL A 339 -9.90 25.78 -9.22
C VAL A 339 -9.28 25.04 -10.41
N ILE A 340 -8.69 25.80 -11.34
CA ILE A 340 -7.99 25.18 -12.47
C ILE A 340 -6.81 24.38 -11.95
N SER A 341 -6.79 23.10 -12.28
CA SER A 341 -5.76 22.19 -11.80
C SER A 341 -4.85 21.71 -12.91
N ALA A 342 -5.39 21.49 -14.11
CA ALA A 342 -4.56 21.16 -15.26
C ALA A 342 -5.11 21.77 -16.55
N THR A 343 -4.22 22.07 -17.49
CA THR A 343 -4.57 22.40 -18.88
C THR A 343 -3.87 21.44 -19.80
N GLN A 344 -4.63 20.76 -20.68
CA GLN A 344 -4.09 19.99 -21.78
C GLN A 344 -4.12 20.82 -23.07
N PHE A 345 -3.03 20.81 -23.83
CA PHE A 345 -2.95 21.43 -25.15
C PHE A 345 -2.88 20.35 -26.22
N TYR A 346 -3.66 20.52 -27.29
CA TYR A 346 -3.76 19.56 -28.38
C TYR A 346 -2.97 20.03 -29.61
N ASP A 347 -2.52 19.06 -30.42
CA ASP A 347 -1.86 19.33 -31.69
C ASP A 347 -2.85 20.02 -32.64
N HIS A 348 -2.45 21.17 -33.20
CA HIS A 348 -3.26 21.95 -34.13
C HIS A 348 -3.63 21.19 -35.42
N ARG A 349 -2.95 20.08 -35.72
CA ARG A 349 -3.22 19.19 -36.87
C ARG A 349 -3.95 17.92 -36.48
N ASN A 350 -4.02 17.61 -35.18
CA ASN A 350 -4.64 16.41 -34.65
C ASN A 350 -5.23 16.68 -33.26
N ALA A 351 -6.53 17.00 -33.22
CA ALA A 351 -7.29 17.27 -32.00
C ALA A 351 -7.35 16.10 -31.00
N ASN A 352 -6.90 14.90 -31.39
CA ASN A 352 -6.82 13.72 -30.51
C ASN A 352 -5.42 13.51 -29.92
N LYS A 353 -4.44 14.38 -30.22
CA LYS A 353 -3.07 14.25 -29.73
C LYS A 353 -2.75 15.39 -28.77
N VAL A 354 -2.61 15.07 -27.49
CA VAL A 354 -2.06 16.01 -26.51
C VAL A 354 -0.57 16.22 -26.77
N VAL A 355 -0.15 17.48 -26.82
CA VAL A 355 1.26 17.89 -27.03
C VAL A 355 1.89 18.47 -25.78
N ARG A 356 1.06 18.95 -24.83
CA ARG A 356 1.54 19.52 -23.58
C ARG A 356 0.47 19.47 -22.50
N GLU A 357 0.90 19.27 -21.27
CA GLU A 357 0.06 19.38 -20.07
C GLU A 357 0.73 20.32 -19.09
N ASN A 358 -0.04 21.28 -18.57
CA ASN A 358 0.36 22.14 -17.47
C ASN A 358 -0.44 21.74 -16.23
N PHE A 359 0.22 21.65 -15.08
CA PHE A 359 -0.42 21.43 -13.79
C PHE A 359 -0.16 22.63 -12.88
N TYR A 360 -1.21 23.07 -12.21
CA TYR A 360 -1.21 24.29 -11.40
C TYR A 360 -1.41 23.96 -9.92
N ARG A 361 -0.85 24.79 -9.05
CA ARG A 361 -1.17 24.79 -7.62
C ARG A 361 -2.52 25.47 -7.38
N GLN A 362 -3.01 25.37 -6.14
CA GLN A 362 -4.26 26.03 -5.71
C GLN A 362 -4.23 27.56 -5.85
N ASP A 363 -3.05 28.19 -5.86
CA ASP A 363 -2.87 29.63 -6.08
C ASP A 363 -2.78 30.02 -7.57
N GLY A 364 -2.91 29.05 -8.49
CA GLY A 364 -2.80 29.23 -9.94
C GLY A 364 -1.38 29.26 -10.49
N THR A 365 -0.34 29.14 -9.66
CA THR A 365 1.05 29.05 -10.13
C THR A 365 1.34 27.70 -10.78
N LEU A 366 2.30 27.65 -11.70
CA LEU A 366 2.69 26.40 -12.36
C LEU A 366 3.55 25.57 -11.42
N VAL A 367 3.22 24.28 -11.29
CA VAL A 367 4.10 23.31 -10.62
C VAL A 367 4.76 22.36 -11.60
N LEU A 368 4.05 21.89 -12.61
CA LEU A 368 4.56 20.86 -13.51
C LEU A 368 4.16 21.17 -14.96
N ILE A 369 5.09 20.97 -15.89
CA ILE A 369 4.81 20.95 -17.32
C ILE A 369 5.29 19.61 -17.87
N LYS A 370 4.44 18.92 -18.62
CA LYS A 370 4.81 17.76 -19.43
C LYS A 370 4.69 18.11 -20.90
N SER A 371 5.78 17.93 -21.65
CA SER A 371 5.82 18.20 -23.09
C SER A 371 6.01 16.90 -23.86
N TYR A 372 5.11 16.61 -24.80
CA TYR A 372 5.11 15.39 -25.60
C TYR A 372 5.69 15.67 -26.98
N THR A 373 7.03 15.66 -27.07
CA THR A 373 7.75 15.91 -28.34
C THR A 373 8.11 14.60 -29.07
N ALA A 374 8.04 13.45 -28.41
CA ALA A 374 8.31 12.11 -28.93
C ALA A 374 7.44 11.02 -28.23
N ASN A 375 7.98 9.83 -27.95
CA ASN A 375 7.29 8.73 -27.25
C ASN A 375 7.18 8.97 -25.73
N GLU A 376 8.15 9.68 -25.14
CA GLU A 376 8.23 9.95 -23.69
C GLU A 376 8.05 11.44 -23.39
N PRO A 377 7.45 11.80 -22.24
CA PRO A 377 7.25 13.19 -21.84
C PRO A 377 8.55 13.80 -21.31
N TYR A 378 8.91 14.99 -21.80
CA TYR A 378 9.88 15.84 -21.12
C TYR A 378 9.16 16.63 -20.03
N ILE A 379 9.57 16.44 -18.78
CA ILE A 379 8.89 16.95 -17.59
C ILE A 379 9.72 18.06 -16.96
N GLN A 380 9.07 19.18 -16.64
CA GLN A 380 9.66 20.32 -15.95
C GLN A 380 8.92 20.58 -14.65
N LEU A 381 9.65 20.65 -13.54
CA LEU A 381 9.11 20.92 -12.22
C LEU A 381 9.53 22.32 -11.75
N PHE A 382 8.58 23.08 -11.21
CA PHE A 382 8.76 24.48 -10.81
C PHE A 382 8.54 24.64 -9.31
N SER A 383 9.24 25.59 -8.69
CA SER A 383 8.95 26.07 -7.33
C SER A 383 7.72 26.98 -7.30
N GLU A 384 7.26 27.35 -6.10
CA GLU A 384 6.18 28.34 -5.89
C GLU A 384 6.51 29.71 -6.52
N GLY A 385 7.80 30.06 -6.58
CA GLY A 385 8.27 31.27 -7.27
C GLY A 385 8.30 31.16 -8.80
N ASN A 386 7.71 30.11 -9.39
CA ASN A 386 7.76 29.78 -10.83
C ASN A 386 9.20 29.61 -11.38
N VAL A 387 10.13 29.17 -10.54
CA VAL A 387 11.52 28.87 -10.97
C VAL A 387 11.63 27.40 -11.29
N LEU A 388 12.21 27.05 -12.44
CA LEU A 388 12.50 25.66 -12.80
C LEU A 388 13.50 25.06 -11.79
N ILE A 389 13.07 24.02 -11.07
CA ILE A 389 13.91 23.35 -10.05
C ILE A 389 14.51 22.05 -10.54
N SER A 390 13.78 21.29 -11.35
CA SER A 390 14.24 20.00 -11.90
C SER A 390 13.59 19.71 -13.24
N THR A 391 14.22 18.82 -13.98
CA THR A 391 13.70 18.24 -15.23
C THR A 391 13.84 16.73 -15.18
N PHE A 392 12.89 16.03 -15.79
CA PHE A 392 12.88 14.56 -15.86
C PHE A 392 12.55 14.12 -17.27
N ASP A 393 13.17 13.02 -17.71
CA ASP A 393 12.96 12.49 -19.06
C ASP A 393 11.79 11.48 -19.09
N SER A 394 11.25 11.11 -17.93
CA SER A 394 10.11 10.18 -17.81
C SER A 394 9.31 10.38 -16.51
N ASP A 395 8.09 9.82 -16.49
CA ASP A 395 7.26 9.73 -15.28
C ASP A 395 7.95 8.92 -14.18
N GLU A 396 8.61 7.82 -14.55
CA GLU A 396 9.39 6.96 -13.66
C GLU A 396 10.45 7.73 -12.86
N GLU A 397 11.18 8.64 -13.51
CA GLU A 397 12.18 9.47 -12.84
C GLU A 397 11.57 10.50 -11.91
N LEU A 398 10.45 11.13 -12.32
CA LEU A 398 9.71 12.04 -11.46
C LEU A 398 9.20 11.32 -10.20
N ILE A 399 8.64 10.11 -10.34
CA ILE A 399 8.10 9.31 -9.23
C ILE A 399 9.20 8.97 -8.23
N VAL A 400 10.33 8.43 -8.68
CA VAL A 400 11.45 8.07 -7.79
C VAL A 400 12.00 9.31 -7.09
N TRP A 401 12.14 10.43 -7.82
CA TRP A 401 12.58 11.69 -7.23
C TRP A 401 11.61 12.19 -6.16
N TRP A 402 10.31 12.17 -6.45
CA TRP A 402 9.26 12.64 -5.54
C TRP A 402 9.24 11.81 -4.26
N LEU A 403 9.24 10.48 -4.38
CA LEU A 403 9.27 9.58 -3.23
C LEU A 403 10.47 9.84 -2.33
N LYS A 404 11.67 9.92 -2.92
CA LYS A 404 12.91 10.12 -2.17
C LYS A 404 13.04 11.53 -1.57
N SER A 405 12.64 12.55 -2.32
CA SER A 405 13.00 13.95 -2.03
C SER A 405 11.87 14.74 -1.37
N GLN A 406 10.64 14.23 -1.41
CA GLN A 406 9.44 14.88 -0.86
C GLN A 406 8.70 13.89 0.04
N ALA A 407 7.88 13.00 -0.54
CA ALA A 407 6.89 12.20 0.18
C ALA A 407 7.47 11.38 1.35
N LEU A 408 8.65 10.80 1.18
CA LEU A 408 9.29 9.92 2.16
C LEU A 408 10.62 10.46 2.68
N ARG A 409 10.93 11.76 2.47
CA ARG A 409 12.26 12.34 2.77
C ARG A 409 12.73 12.12 4.22
N GLN A 410 11.80 12.04 5.16
CA GLN A 410 12.08 11.91 6.61
C GLN A 410 11.51 10.61 7.19
N SER A 411 11.09 9.67 6.34
CA SER A 411 10.44 8.44 6.77
C SER A 411 11.34 7.24 6.46
N GLU A 412 11.52 6.39 7.45
CA GLU A 412 11.97 5.03 7.22
C GLU A 412 10.78 4.20 6.76
N ALA A 413 10.63 4.08 5.44
CA ALA A 413 9.46 3.48 4.83
C ALA A 413 9.72 2.07 4.29
N THR A 414 8.69 1.23 4.38
CA THR A 414 8.58 -0.03 3.65
C THR A 414 7.44 0.10 2.64
N ILE A 415 7.75 -0.09 1.36
CA ILE A 415 6.84 0.10 0.24
C ILE A 415 6.48 -1.27 -0.34
N PHE A 416 5.21 -1.67 -0.19
CA PHE A 416 4.65 -2.83 -0.86
C PHE A 416 4.21 -2.46 -2.26
N VAL A 417 4.64 -3.20 -3.27
CA VAL A 417 4.30 -2.92 -4.68
C VAL A 417 3.92 -4.20 -5.41
N SER A 418 2.79 -4.18 -6.12
CA SER A 418 2.40 -5.30 -6.97
C SER A 418 3.42 -5.52 -8.09
N ILE A 419 3.77 -6.77 -8.38
CA ILE A 419 4.60 -7.11 -9.55
C ILE A 419 3.93 -6.74 -10.90
N ASN A 420 2.63 -6.44 -10.88
CA ASN A 420 1.89 -5.97 -12.05
C ASN A 420 1.94 -4.45 -12.23
N SER A 421 2.52 -3.71 -11.28
CA SER A 421 2.74 -2.27 -11.42
C SER A 421 3.68 -1.98 -12.59
N GLU A 422 3.34 -0.99 -13.40
CA GLU A 422 4.20 -0.46 -14.46
C GLU A 422 5.54 0.03 -13.89
N TYR A 423 5.54 0.48 -12.64
CA TYR A 423 6.70 1.09 -11.97
C TYR A 423 7.49 0.13 -11.09
N TYR A 424 7.07 -1.14 -10.95
CA TYR A 424 7.69 -2.11 -10.05
C TYR A 424 9.22 -2.15 -10.14
N LYS A 425 9.76 -2.38 -11.34
CA LYS A 425 11.22 -2.49 -11.55
C LYS A 425 11.95 -1.18 -11.22
N LYS A 426 11.35 -0.04 -11.57
CA LYS A 426 11.94 1.27 -11.28
C LYS A 426 11.96 1.55 -9.78
N LEU A 427 10.89 1.21 -9.05
CA LEU A 427 10.79 1.41 -7.61
C LEU A 427 11.84 0.60 -6.84
N LEU A 428 12.32 -0.54 -7.35
CA LEU A 428 13.42 -1.29 -6.71
C LEU A 428 14.71 -0.47 -6.54
N THR A 429 14.89 0.61 -7.31
CA THR A 429 16.03 1.54 -7.19
C THR A 429 15.97 2.41 -5.93
N LEU A 430 14.80 2.54 -5.29
CA LEU A 430 14.65 3.25 -4.02
C LEU A 430 15.43 2.58 -2.87
N ARG A 431 15.75 1.30 -3.01
CA ARG A 431 16.59 0.57 -2.04
C ARG A 431 18.00 1.13 -1.93
N ASP A 432 18.54 1.70 -3.00
CA ASP A 432 19.82 2.40 -2.98
C ASP A 432 19.75 3.71 -2.16
N SER A 433 18.56 4.11 -1.74
CA SER A 433 18.29 5.30 -0.91
C SER A 433 17.76 4.94 0.48
N GLY A 434 17.87 3.67 0.91
CA GLY A 434 17.52 3.22 2.26
C GLY A 434 16.05 2.83 2.47
N PHE A 435 15.23 2.84 1.41
CA PHE A 435 13.85 2.37 1.49
C PHE A 435 13.77 0.85 1.30
N GLU A 436 12.88 0.20 2.03
CA GLU A 436 12.59 -1.21 1.78
C GLU A 436 11.48 -1.31 0.73
N VAL A 437 11.69 -2.11 -0.32
CA VAL A 437 10.69 -2.32 -1.37
C VAL A 437 10.38 -3.81 -1.45
N VAL A 438 9.12 -4.15 -1.18
CA VAL A 438 8.64 -5.53 -1.05
C VAL A 438 7.62 -5.81 -2.15
N PRO A 439 7.89 -6.70 -3.12
CA PRO A 439 6.90 -7.11 -4.10
C PRO A 439 5.72 -7.84 -3.48
N ILE A 440 4.55 -7.66 -4.08
CA ILE A 440 3.35 -8.45 -3.85
C ILE A 440 3.11 -9.32 -5.08
N VAL A 441 3.00 -10.63 -4.87
CA VAL A 441 2.70 -11.62 -5.91
C VAL A 441 1.35 -12.25 -5.56
N MET A 442 0.30 -11.91 -6.30
CA MET A 442 -1.04 -12.43 -6.02
C MET A 442 -1.26 -13.79 -6.66
N LYS A 443 -0.75 -14.00 -7.89
CA LYS A 443 -0.86 -15.27 -8.63
C LYS A 443 0.46 -15.66 -9.29
N GLN A 444 0.70 -16.96 -9.41
CA GLN A 444 1.92 -17.50 -10.05
C GLN A 444 1.98 -17.23 -11.57
N SER A 445 0.83 -17.02 -12.21
CA SER A 445 0.73 -16.80 -13.65
C SER A 445 0.85 -15.33 -14.04
N GLU A 446 0.91 -14.42 -13.07
CA GLU A 446 1.01 -12.98 -13.33
C GLU A 446 2.42 -12.63 -13.80
N ASN A 447 2.51 -11.86 -14.89
CA ASN A 447 3.74 -11.26 -15.37
C ASN A 447 4.97 -12.20 -15.32
N ALA A 448 4.87 -13.32 -16.05
CA ALA A 448 5.78 -14.47 -15.94
C ALA A 448 7.27 -14.11 -16.05
N ASP A 449 7.61 -13.11 -16.87
CA ASP A 449 8.99 -12.63 -17.02
C ASP A 449 9.49 -11.97 -15.72
N ILE A 450 8.65 -11.17 -15.06
CA ILE A 450 8.97 -10.54 -13.78
C ILE A 450 9.08 -11.58 -12.66
N ILE A 451 8.17 -12.56 -12.60
CA ILE A 451 8.26 -13.67 -11.64
C ILE A 451 9.53 -14.49 -11.90
N SER A 452 9.89 -14.73 -13.16
CA SER A 452 11.14 -15.42 -13.50
C SER A 452 12.35 -14.64 -13.00
N ASP A 453 12.41 -13.31 -13.19
CA ASP A 453 13.51 -12.50 -12.69
C ASP A 453 13.63 -12.51 -11.14
N LEU A 454 12.49 -12.49 -10.45
CA LEU A 454 12.40 -12.63 -8.99
C LEU A 454 12.96 -13.98 -8.55
N ILE A 455 12.50 -15.08 -9.16
CA ILE A 455 12.93 -16.45 -8.87
C ILE A 455 14.42 -16.64 -9.18
N GLU A 456 14.90 -16.07 -10.27
CA GLU A 456 16.31 -16.14 -10.66
C GLU A 456 17.22 -15.24 -9.82
N GLY A 457 16.65 -14.40 -8.96
CA GLY A 457 17.39 -13.51 -8.08
C GLY A 457 17.98 -12.28 -8.77
N LYS A 458 17.59 -11.99 -10.01
CA LYS A 458 18.09 -10.83 -10.78
C LYS A 458 17.68 -9.51 -10.13
N ASP A 459 16.49 -9.48 -9.53
CA ASP A 459 15.96 -8.32 -8.84
C ASP A 459 16.64 -8.08 -7.48
N LYS A 460 17.49 -9.01 -7.02
CA LYS A 460 18.15 -8.96 -5.70
C LYS A 460 17.17 -8.71 -4.56
N ILE A 461 15.98 -9.32 -4.65
CA ILE A 461 14.95 -9.23 -3.63
C ILE A 461 15.15 -10.38 -2.65
N SER A 462 14.92 -10.10 -1.37
CA SER A 462 14.99 -11.08 -0.28
C SER A 462 13.71 -11.15 0.54
N ALA A 463 12.68 -10.38 0.19
CA ALA A 463 11.40 -10.33 0.91
C ALA A 463 10.24 -10.23 -0.10
N VAL A 464 9.17 -11.01 0.07
CA VAL A 464 8.01 -11.05 -0.84
C VAL A 464 6.70 -11.27 -0.07
N MET A 465 5.66 -10.52 -0.41
CA MET A 465 4.29 -10.79 0.02
C MET A 465 3.62 -11.75 -0.97
N ALA A 466 3.19 -12.92 -0.52
CA ALA A 466 2.49 -13.91 -1.34
C ALA A 466 0.98 -13.87 -1.09
N GLY A 467 0.16 -13.70 -2.12
CA GLY A 467 -1.30 -13.58 -1.98
C GLY A 467 -2.02 -14.87 -1.51
N SER A 468 -1.31 -16.00 -1.48
CA SER A 468 -1.82 -17.29 -1.01
C SER A 468 -0.68 -18.26 -0.67
N ASP A 469 -1.01 -19.32 0.07
CA ASP A 469 -0.06 -20.41 0.38
C ASP A 469 0.45 -21.12 -0.87
N GLN A 470 -0.36 -21.18 -1.93
CA GLN A 470 0.06 -21.75 -3.20
C GLN A 470 1.18 -20.91 -3.82
N VAL A 471 1.06 -19.58 -3.83
CA VAL A 471 2.11 -18.68 -4.30
C VAL A 471 3.34 -18.80 -3.41
N ASN A 472 3.18 -18.79 -2.09
CA ASN A 472 4.28 -18.95 -1.14
C ASN A 472 5.09 -20.24 -1.41
N THR A 473 4.39 -21.38 -1.50
CA THR A 473 5.00 -22.69 -1.80
C THR A 473 5.78 -22.67 -3.11
N TYR A 474 5.24 -22.03 -4.15
CA TYR A 474 5.90 -21.94 -5.45
C TYR A 474 7.15 -21.07 -5.40
N LEU A 475 7.08 -19.91 -4.77
CA LEU A 475 8.23 -19.02 -4.63
C LEU A 475 9.35 -19.70 -3.82
N ASN A 476 9.03 -20.30 -2.68
CA ASN A 476 10.01 -21.02 -1.86
C ASN A 476 10.70 -22.16 -2.59
N LYS A 477 9.94 -22.93 -3.40
CA LYS A 477 10.47 -24.10 -4.08
C LYS A 477 11.39 -23.74 -5.25
N ASN A 478 11.10 -22.63 -5.93
CA ASN A 478 11.75 -22.32 -7.20
C ASN A 478 12.82 -21.22 -7.07
N ALA A 479 12.71 -20.33 -6.09
CA ALA A 479 13.64 -19.22 -5.92
C ALA A 479 15.08 -19.71 -5.71
N LYS A 480 16.01 -19.14 -6.47
CA LYS A 480 17.45 -19.41 -6.35
C LYS A 480 18.07 -18.72 -5.14
N ASN A 481 17.43 -17.66 -4.66
CA ASN A 481 17.80 -16.95 -3.44
C ASN A 481 16.85 -17.33 -2.31
N THR A 482 17.35 -17.34 -1.07
CA THR A 482 16.49 -17.44 0.12
C THR A 482 15.61 -16.19 0.21
N LEU A 483 14.29 -16.38 0.29
CA LEU A 483 13.31 -15.31 0.42
C LEU A 483 12.63 -15.39 1.79
N ASP A 484 12.44 -14.24 2.43
CA ASP A 484 11.46 -14.07 3.48
C ASP A 484 10.09 -13.90 2.79
N ILE A 485 9.15 -14.80 3.03
CA ILE A 485 7.84 -14.80 2.42
C ILE A 485 6.75 -14.76 3.48
N THR A 486 5.97 -13.69 3.49
CA THR A 486 4.73 -13.61 4.28
C THR A 486 3.55 -13.93 3.38
N THR A 487 2.74 -14.93 3.74
CA THR A 487 1.46 -15.17 3.07
C THR A 487 0.44 -14.13 3.56
N LEU A 488 -0.23 -13.45 2.63
CA LEU A 488 -1.34 -12.57 2.95
C LEU A 488 -2.53 -13.38 3.46
N LYS A 489 -3.18 -12.91 4.53
CA LYS A 489 -4.33 -13.60 5.12
C LYS A 489 -5.43 -13.83 4.10
N GLU A 490 -6.06 -15.00 4.14
CA GLU A 490 -7.28 -15.23 3.38
C GLU A 490 -8.44 -14.41 3.96
N ILE A 491 -9.28 -13.90 3.06
CA ILE A 491 -10.53 -13.25 3.45
C ILE A 491 -11.55 -14.36 3.63
N ASP A 492 -12.01 -14.56 4.87
CA ASP A 492 -13.11 -15.47 5.14
C ASP A 492 -14.34 -14.98 4.37
N ALA A 493 -14.70 -15.66 3.28
CA ALA A 493 -15.96 -15.38 2.61
C ALA A 493 -17.10 -15.76 3.60
N PRO A 494 -18.04 -14.86 3.92
CA PRO A 494 -19.20 -15.25 4.69
C PRO A 494 -19.92 -16.36 3.91
N VAL A 495 -19.95 -17.55 4.49
CA VAL A 495 -20.74 -18.67 3.98
C VAL A 495 -22.20 -18.28 4.17
N TYR A 496 -22.78 -17.57 3.21
CA TYR A 496 -24.21 -17.51 3.07
C TYR A 496 -24.66 -18.92 2.69
N LYS A 497 -25.14 -19.67 3.68
CA LYS A 497 -25.95 -20.86 3.39
C LYS A 497 -27.20 -20.36 2.68
N GLU A 498 -27.36 -20.77 1.43
CA GLU A 498 -28.62 -20.63 0.66
C GLU A 498 -29.82 -21.23 1.39
#